data_AF-A0AAP7A6X5-F1
#
_entry.id   AF-A0AAP7A6X5-F1
#
_cell.length_a   1.000
_cell.length_b   1.000
_cell.length_c   1.000
_cell.angle_alpha   90.00
_cell.angle_beta   90.00
_cell.angle_gamma   90.00
#
_symmetry.space_group_name_H-M   'P 1'
#
loop_
_entity.id
_entity.type
_entity.pdbx_description
1 polymer ?
#
loop_
_entity_poly.entity_id
_entity_poly.type
_entity_poly.pdbx_seq_one_letter_code
_entity_poly.pdbx_strand_id
1 'polypeptide(L)' 'MSDIGYRIKCIRKENNLNQIQFAKSIVISQGNLSEIELGYSNPSF' A
#
# COMPACT_ATOMS: atom_id res chain seq x y z
N MET A 1 11.27 1.46 11.70
CA MET A 1 9.87 1.97 11.63
C MET A 1 9.77 3.17 10.68
N SER A 2 10.53 3.14 9.58
CA SER A 2 10.72 4.22 8.61
C SER A 2 10.71 3.63 7.20
N ASP A 3 9.80 2.69 6.96
CA ASP A 3 9.63 2.03 5.68
C ASP A 3 8.41 2.65 4.97
N ILE A 4 8.56 2.96 3.67
CA ILE A 4 7.51 3.61 2.89
C ILE A 4 6.26 2.73 2.81
N GLY A 5 6.42 1.41 2.75
CA GLY A 5 5.35 0.43 2.79
C GLY A 5 4.54 0.49 4.08
N TYR A 6 5.23 0.64 5.22
CA TYR A 6 4.55 0.83 6.51
C TYR A 6 3.70 2.10 6.55
N ARG A 7 4.21 3.22 6.02
CA ARG A 7 3.45 4.49 5.96
C ARG A 7 2.22 4.38 5.06
N ILE A 8 2.36 3.73 3.90
CA ILE A 8 1.25 3.45 2.98
C ILE A 8 0.18 2.61 3.69
N LYS A 9 0.59 1.57 4.43
CA LYS A 9 -0.31 0.73 5.21
C LYS A 9 -1.06 1.52 6.29
N CYS A 10 -0.40 2.46 6.97
CA CYS A 10 -1.06 3.33 7.95
C CYS A 10 -2.13 4.20 7.31
N ILE A 11 -1.79 4.91 6.23
CA ILE A 11 -2.76 5.75 5.50
C ILE A 11 -3.98 4.95 5.06
N ARG A 12 -3.77 3.75 4.51
CA ARG A 12 -4.89 2.87 4.13
C ARG A 12 -5.79 2.53 5.32
N LYS A 13 -5.21 2.17 6.46
CA LYS A 13 -5.95 1.81 7.68
C LYS A 13 -6.67 3.00 8.31
N GLU A 14 -6.05 4.18 8.32
CA GLU A 14 -6.65 5.44 8.80
C GLU A 14 -7.91 5.81 8.00
N ASN A 15 -7.93 5.45 6.72
CA ASN A 15 -9.09 5.63 5.84
C ASN A 15 -10.10 4.47 5.90
N ASN A 16 -9.91 3.48 6.77
CA ASN A 16 -10.76 2.27 6.88
C ASN A 16 -10.91 1.47 5.57
N LEU A 17 -9.88 1.50 4.72
CA LEU A 17 -9.89 0.80 3.43
C LEU A 17 -9.23 -0.57 3.53
N ASN A 18 -9.82 -1.56 2.86
CA ASN A 18 -9.12 -2.80 2.58
C ASN A 18 -8.11 -2.62 1.42
N GLN A 19 -7.21 -3.58 1.24
CA GLN A 19 -6.17 -3.47 0.21
C GLN A 19 -6.74 -3.38 -1.21
N ILE A 20 -7.87 -4.04 -1.50
CA ILE A 20 -8.51 -3.97 -2.83
C ILE A 20 -9.02 -2.55 -3.10
N GLN A 21 -9.70 -1.94 -2.13
CA GLN A 21 -10.25 -0.58 -2.26
C GLN A 21 -9.14 0.46 -2.42
N PHE A 22 -8.10 0.36 -1.61
CA PHE A 22 -6.98 1.30 -1.66
C PHE A 22 -6.15 1.15 -2.94
N ALA A 23 -5.85 -0.08 -3.35
CA ALA A 23 -5.14 -0.35 -4.61
C ALA A 23 -5.91 0.22 -5.82
N LYS A 24 -7.23 0.07 -5.83
CA LYS A 24 -8.10 0.71 -6.85
C LYS A 24 -8.00 2.24 -6.84
N SER A 25 -7.92 2.87 -5.67
CA SER A 25 -7.83 4.34 -5.55
C SER A 25 -6.51 4.93 -6.08
N ILE A 26 -5.43 4.16 -6.06
CA ILE A 26 -4.11 4.58 -6.55
C ILE A 26 -3.71 3.87 -7.86
N VAL A 27 -4.67 3.21 -8.51
CA VAL A 27 -4.53 2.58 -9.84
C VAL A 27 -3.41 1.53 -9.90
N ILE A 28 -3.31 0.69 -8.87
CA ILE A 28 -2.40 -0.48 -8.86
C ILE A 28 -3.17 -1.78 -8.57
N SER A 29 -2.50 -2.92 -8.77
CA SER A 29 -3.05 -4.22 -8.37
C SER A 29 -3.00 -4.39 -6.84
N GLN A 30 -3.91 -5.19 -6.28
CA GLN A 30 -3.86 -5.52 -4.84
C GLN A 30 -2.58 -6.30 -4.48
N GLY A 31 -2.05 -7.12 -5.39
CA GLY A 31 -0.78 -7.82 -5.22
C GLY A 31 0.39 -6.85 -5.06
N ASN A 32 0.52 -5.87 -5.97
CA ASN A 32 1.55 -4.82 -5.88
C ASN A 32 1.45 -4.06 -4.55
N LEU A 33 0.24 -3.67 -4.14
CA LEU A 33 0.05 -3.01 -2.85
C LEU A 33 0.53 -3.89 -1.69
N SER A 34 0.26 -5.18 -1.73
CA SER A 34 0.69 -6.11 -0.68
C SER A 34 2.22 -6.22 -0.62
N GLU A 35 2.90 -6.33 -1.76
CA GLU A 35 4.37 -6.37 -1.82
C GLU A 35 4.98 -5.06 -1.29
N ILE A 36 4.38 -3.91 -1.62
CA ILE A 36 4.78 -2.62 -1.08
C ILE A 36 4.61 -2.57 0.44
N GLU A 37 3.44 -2.96 0.96
CA GLU A 37 3.18 -2.95 2.41
C GLU A 37 4.03 -3.94 3.22
N LEU A 38 4.59 -4.96 2.56
CA LEU A 38 5.53 -5.93 3.14
C LEU A 38 7.00 -5.53 2.98
N GLY A 39 7.29 -4.48 2.21
CA GLY A 39 8.65 -4.03 1.91
C GLY A 39 9.39 -4.88 0.87
N TYR A 40 8.68 -5.70 0.10
CA TYR A 40 9.26 -6.51 -0.99
C TYR A 40 9.37 -5.75 -2.31
N SER A 41 8.61 -4.67 -2.46
CA SER A 41 8.64 -3.81 -3.64
C SER A 41 8.60 -2.35 -3.24
N ASN A 42 9.47 -1.55 -3.84
CA ASN A 42 9.42 -0.09 -3.67
C ASN A 42 8.55 0.51 -4.78
N PRO A 43 7.65 1.47 -4.46
CA PRO A 43 6.96 2.23 -5.49
C PRO A 43 7.97 2.86 -6.44
N SER A 44 7.83 2.62 -7.75
CA SER A 44 8.61 3.32 -8.78
C SER A 44 7.92 4.62 -9.17
N PHE A 45 8.70 5.57 -9.70
CA PHE A 45 8.18 6.76 -10.38
C PHE A 45 7.35 6.39 -11.61
#